data_AF-A0A844SH25-F1
#
_entry.id   AF-A0A844SH25-F1
#
_cell.length_a   1.000
_cell.length_b   1.000
_cell.length_c   1.000
_cell.angle_alpha   90.00
_cell.angle_beta   90.00
_cell.angle_gamma   90.00
#
_symmetry.space_group_name_H-M   'P 1'
#
loop_
_entity.id
_entity.type
_entity.pdbx_description
1 polymer ?
#
loop_
_entity_poly.entity_id
_entity_poly.type
_entity_poly.pdbx_seq_one_letter_code
_entity_poly.pdbx_strand_id
1 'polypeptide(L)'
;MDGDTLSNLQFGDPKEASTIVRVEVEAGPGRLTVFLHSESPVIWDFRGAVGRIENAFIARRRGTREVASRGLPEGVAKFPDLERCPTVIQPPWVNVNNVELYFGRAADSIAFEGKPSLLKLPAAEFETQKRLDAETYAERQIYMYHPGGFRVIDAKSVVSAVPVLEPETYPQEAGLFELVKSGAIREPKRGEVAKLIEDLRQQDPSKANDVSSRIFSVNYLITREIILPPAMFGGHLKRFLVLPGVPEPRGDVGHGCVVFLDGRRSNNGGHC
;
A
#
# COMPACT_ATOMS: atom_id res chain seq x y z
N MET A 1 6.76 0.03 -11.52
CA MET A 1 7.01 -1.05 -10.56
C MET A 1 6.51 -0.63 -9.21
N ASP A 2 6.00 -1.60 -8.45
CA ASP A 2 5.60 -1.44 -7.06
C ASP A 2 6.46 -2.40 -6.22
N GLY A 3 6.76 -2.06 -4.97
CA GLY A 3 7.39 -3.02 -4.07
C GLY A 3 6.45 -4.16 -3.73
N ASP A 4 6.99 -5.32 -3.39
CA ASP A 4 6.17 -6.48 -3.00
C ASP A 4 5.79 -6.50 -1.52
N THR A 5 6.34 -5.57 -0.72
CA THR A 5 6.17 -5.51 0.73
C THR A 5 5.44 -4.23 1.11
N LEU A 6 4.33 -4.32 1.85
CA LEU A 6 3.57 -3.18 2.33
C LEU A 6 4.28 -2.47 3.50
N SER A 7 4.25 -1.13 3.54
CA SER A 7 4.77 -0.33 4.64
C SER A 7 3.66 0.23 5.53
N ASN A 8 3.99 0.53 6.79
CA ASN A 8 3.16 1.34 7.69
C ASN A 8 3.10 2.83 7.30
N LEU A 9 4.04 3.33 6.50
CA LEU A 9 4.14 4.75 6.16
C LEU A 9 3.37 5.08 4.87
N GLN A 10 2.91 6.32 4.75
CA GLN A 10 2.38 6.89 3.50
C GLN A 10 3.10 8.21 3.19
N PHE A 11 3.05 8.67 1.94
CA PHE A 11 3.82 9.84 1.49
C PHE A 11 2.92 10.81 0.73
N GLY A 12 2.73 12.02 1.26
CA GLY A 12 1.96 13.09 0.61
C GLY A 12 0.43 12.87 0.55
N ASP A 13 -0.02 11.70 0.08
CA ASP A 13 -1.43 11.35 -0.07
C ASP A 13 -1.83 10.21 0.90
N PRO A 14 -2.73 10.46 1.87
CA PRO A 14 -3.22 9.40 2.78
C PRO A 14 -4.09 8.34 2.08
N LYS A 15 -4.44 8.51 0.81
CA LYS A 15 -5.22 7.53 0.04
C LYS A 15 -4.36 6.47 -0.63
N GLU A 16 -3.04 6.61 -0.63
CA GLU A 16 -2.14 5.66 -1.27
C GLU A 16 -1.24 4.99 -0.25
N ALA A 17 -1.19 3.66 -0.27
CA ALA A 17 -0.25 2.91 0.53
C ALA A 17 1.13 2.95 -0.12
N SER A 18 2.18 2.97 0.70
CA SER A 18 3.54 2.78 0.20
C SER A 18 4.00 1.35 0.35
N THR A 19 4.86 0.93 -0.58
CA THR A 19 5.50 -0.38 -0.59
C THR A 19 7.01 -0.24 -0.43
N ILE A 20 7.71 -1.35 -0.22
CA ILE A 20 9.16 -1.37 0.02
C ILE A 20 9.81 -2.25 -1.02
N VAL A 21 10.92 -1.75 -1.59
CA VAL A 21 11.88 -2.55 -2.36
C VAL A 21 13.20 -2.50 -1.60
N ARG A 22 13.75 -3.65 -1.23
CA ARG A 22 15.11 -3.69 -0.68
C ARG A 22 16.11 -3.47 -1.80
N VAL A 23 17.16 -2.72 -1.53
CA VAL A 23 18.28 -2.54 -2.45
C VAL A 23 19.55 -3.02 -1.77
N GLU A 24 20.15 -4.08 -2.29
CA GLU A 24 21.41 -4.62 -1.79
C GLU A 24 22.55 -4.15 -2.68
N VAL A 25 23.46 -3.39 -2.08
CA VAL A 25 24.65 -2.87 -2.75
C VAL A 25 25.82 -3.78 -2.42
N GLU A 26 26.26 -4.58 -3.39
CA GLU A 26 27.43 -5.44 -3.23
C GLU A 26 28.70 -4.61 -3.03
N ALA A 27 29.72 -5.18 -2.39
CA ALA A 27 31.03 -4.54 -2.29
C ALA A 27 31.70 -4.46 -3.66
N GLY A 28 32.56 -3.45 -3.87
CA GLY A 28 33.31 -3.30 -5.11
C GLY A 28 33.96 -1.93 -5.26
N PRO A 29 34.92 -1.79 -6.19
CA PRO A 29 35.74 -0.58 -6.31
C PRO A 29 35.02 0.58 -7.03
N GLY A 30 33.95 0.30 -7.79
CA GLY A 30 33.25 1.31 -8.60
C GLY A 30 32.18 2.07 -7.82
N ARG A 31 32.11 3.38 -8.03
CA ARG A 31 30.96 4.21 -7.62
C ARG A 31 29.76 3.95 -8.51
N LEU A 32 28.56 4.12 -7.96
CA LEU A 32 27.29 3.88 -8.63
C LEU A 32 26.46 5.15 -8.61
N THR A 33 25.84 5.45 -9.76
CA THR A 33 24.71 6.37 -9.83
C THR A 33 23.50 5.55 -10.25
N VAL A 34 22.42 5.66 -9.49
CA VAL A 34 21.19 4.90 -9.73
C VAL A 34 20.05 5.85 -10.03
N PHE A 35 19.22 5.45 -11.00
CA PHE A 35 17.93 6.05 -11.25
C PHE A 35 16.86 5.00 -10.99
N LEU A 36 16.02 5.26 -9.98
CA LEU A 36 15.00 4.35 -9.50
C LEU A 36 13.63 4.96 -9.75
N HIS A 37 12.75 4.21 -10.41
CA HIS A 37 11.44 4.71 -10.81
C HIS A 37 10.33 3.73 -10.43
N SER A 38 9.29 4.20 -9.74
CA SER A 38 8.13 3.40 -9.36
C SER A 38 6.82 3.91 -9.96
N GLU A 39 5.78 3.06 -9.99
CA GLU A 39 4.43 3.47 -10.43
C GLU A 39 3.61 3.97 -9.23
N SER A 40 3.72 3.27 -8.10
CA SER A 40 3.11 3.63 -6.82
C SER A 40 4.14 4.21 -5.83
N PRO A 41 3.71 4.73 -4.67
CA PRO A 41 4.63 5.14 -3.62
C PRO A 41 5.53 3.98 -3.15
N VAL A 42 6.84 4.20 -3.16
CA VAL A 42 7.85 3.18 -2.82
C VAL A 42 8.92 3.76 -1.90
N ILE A 43 9.31 2.97 -0.90
CA ILE A 43 10.50 3.13 -0.08
C ILE A 43 11.59 2.23 -0.65
N TRP A 44 12.68 2.83 -1.11
CA TRP A 44 13.89 2.12 -1.51
C TRP A 44 14.80 1.93 -0.29
N ASP A 45 14.83 0.72 0.27
CA ASP A 45 15.56 0.38 1.51
C ASP A 45 16.96 -0.15 1.20
N PHE A 46 17.95 0.75 1.14
CA PHE A 46 19.34 0.46 0.77
C PHE A 46 20.14 -0.17 1.92
N ARG A 47 20.92 -1.21 1.58
CA ARG A 47 21.79 -1.95 2.51
C ARG A 47 23.10 -2.38 1.83
N GLY A 48 24.06 -2.85 2.63
CA GLY A 48 25.35 -3.32 2.16
C GLY A 48 26.36 -2.18 1.98
N ALA A 49 27.10 -2.18 0.88
CA ALA A 49 28.13 -1.20 0.58
C ALA A 49 27.56 0.14 0.05
N VAL A 50 26.59 0.71 0.76
CA VAL A 50 25.84 1.93 0.35
C VAL A 50 26.74 3.16 0.11
N GLY A 51 27.95 3.18 0.68
CA GLY A 51 28.96 4.22 0.38
C GLY A 51 29.45 4.22 -1.07
N ARG A 52 29.12 3.19 -1.86
CA ARG A 52 29.35 3.18 -3.32
C ARG A 52 28.34 4.04 -4.08
N ILE A 53 27.17 4.32 -3.50
CA ILE A 53 26.13 5.12 -4.15
C ILE A 53 26.51 6.60 -4.04
N GLU A 54 26.91 7.19 -5.16
CA GLU A 54 27.25 8.61 -5.24
C GLU A 54 26.00 9.47 -5.43
N ASN A 55 25.07 8.98 -6.26
CA ASN A 55 23.78 9.63 -6.51
C ASN A 55 22.68 8.58 -6.62
N ALA A 56 21.56 8.82 -5.94
CA ALA A 56 20.33 8.06 -6.13
C ALA A 56 19.19 9.00 -6.51
N PHE A 57 18.81 8.99 -7.79
CA PHE A 57 17.66 9.73 -8.30
C PHE A 57 16.42 8.84 -8.18
N ILE A 58 15.45 9.25 -7.38
CA ILE A 58 14.28 8.43 -7.04
C ILE A 58 13.04 9.20 -7.45
N ALA A 59 12.25 8.59 -8.34
CA ALA A 59 11.05 9.22 -8.90
C ALA A 59 9.87 8.25 -8.94
N ARG A 60 8.67 8.82 -9.01
CA ARG A 60 7.43 8.10 -9.29
C ARG A 60 6.90 8.48 -10.67
N ARG A 61 6.05 7.61 -11.25
CA ARG A 61 5.28 7.90 -12.46
C ARG A 61 4.59 9.26 -12.35
N ARG A 62 4.58 9.98 -13.48
CA ARG A 62 4.09 11.37 -13.62
C ARG A 62 4.91 12.42 -12.86
N GLY A 63 6.06 12.05 -12.31
CA GLY A 63 7.00 13.00 -11.69
C GLY A 63 6.60 13.50 -10.32
N THR A 64 5.59 12.88 -9.72
CA THR A 64 5.22 13.15 -8.35
C THR A 64 6.29 12.61 -7.39
N ARG A 65 6.31 13.13 -6.17
CA ARG A 65 7.43 12.95 -5.22
C ARG A 65 7.08 12.04 -4.04
N GLU A 66 6.00 11.25 -4.13
CA GLU A 66 5.58 10.28 -3.10
C GLU A 66 6.47 9.04 -3.06
N VAL A 67 7.78 9.24 -2.89
CA VAL A 67 8.79 8.19 -2.81
C VAL A 67 9.74 8.52 -1.66
N ALA A 68 10.43 7.50 -1.18
CA ALA A 68 11.41 7.67 -0.11
C ALA A 68 12.61 6.75 -0.29
N SER A 69 13.69 7.07 0.40
CA SER A 69 14.85 6.22 0.58
C SER A 69 15.13 5.99 2.04
N ARG A 70 15.71 4.84 2.35
CA ARG A 70 16.30 4.53 3.66
C ARG A 70 17.70 3.96 3.47
N GLY A 71 18.59 4.24 4.42
CA GLY A 71 19.94 3.65 4.47
C GLY A 71 21.00 4.32 3.60
N LEU A 72 20.63 5.33 2.80
CA LEU A 72 21.59 6.16 2.08
C LEU A 72 22.18 7.26 2.99
N PRO A 73 23.44 7.70 2.74
CA PRO A 73 23.99 8.88 3.37
C PRO A 73 23.18 10.15 3.05
N GLU A 74 23.30 11.15 3.92
CA GLU A 74 22.68 12.46 3.71
C GLU A 74 23.11 13.09 2.38
N GLY A 75 22.15 13.67 1.65
CA GLY A 75 22.40 14.33 0.36
C GLY A 75 22.58 13.41 -0.85
N VAL A 76 22.69 12.09 -0.66
CA VAL A 76 22.83 11.12 -1.78
C VAL A 76 21.50 10.89 -2.49
N ALA A 77 20.40 10.83 -1.75
CA ALA A 77 19.06 10.67 -2.30
C ALA A 77 18.54 11.99 -2.88
N LYS A 78 18.06 11.94 -4.13
CA LYS A 78 17.55 13.07 -4.90
C LYS A 78 16.18 12.72 -5.45
N PHE A 79 15.21 13.61 -5.26
CA PHE A 79 13.83 13.41 -5.66
C PHE A 79 13.45 14.45 -6.72
N PRO A 80 13.84 14.22 -8.00
CA PRO A 80 13.56 15.18 -9.05
C PRO A 80 12.05 15.32 -9.25
N ASP A 81 11.60 16.55 -9.45
CA ASP A 81 10.27 16.84 -9.95
C ASP A 81 10.28 16.64 -11.48
N LEU A 82 9.60 15.59 -11.94
CA LEU A 82 9.52 15.25 -13.36
C LEU A 82 8.18 15.66 -14.00
N GLU A 83 7.32 16.43 -13.32
CA GLU A 83 6.05 16.90 -13.90
C GLU A 83 6.27 17.75 -15.15
N ARG A 84 7.42 18.45 -15.20
CA ARG A 84 7.81 19.32 -16.32
C ARG A 84 8.52 18.57 -17.46
N CYS A 85 8.76 17.27 -17.32
CA CYS A 85 9.41 16.47 -18.35
C CYS A 85 8.37 16.06 -19.42
N PRO A 86 8.55 16.47 -20.69
CA PRO A 86 7.57 16.22 -21.76
C PRO A 86 7.42 14.74 -22.11
N THR A 87 8.38 13.90 -21.74
CA THR A 87 8.37 12.45 -21.94
C THR A 87 8.43 11.75 -20.57
N VAL A 88 7.29 11.22 -20.14
CA VAL A 88 7.24 10.35 -18.97
C VAL A 88 8.11 9.13 -19.26
N ILE A 89 9.07 8.83 -18.38
CA ILE A 89 9.83 7.58 -18.43
C ILE A 89 8.84 6.45 -18.10
N GLN A 90 8.16 5.91 -19.11
CA GLN A 90 7.17 4.84 -18.94
C GLN A 90 7.76 3.48 -19.35
N PRO A 91 7.75 2.49 -18.44
CA PRO A 91 7.93 1.09 -18.81
C PRO A 91 6.73 0.60 -19.67
N PRO A 92 6.92 -0.30 -20.65
CA PRO A 92 8.17 -0.89 -21.11
C PRO A 92 8.80 -0.05 -22.24
N TRP A 93 9.57 0.97 -21.85
CA TRP A 93 10.64 1.64 -22.59
C TRP A 93 10.48 1.84 -24.10
N VAL A 94 9.47 2.60 -24.51
CA VAL A 94 9.43 3.13 -25.89
C VAL A 94 10.59 4.11 -26.15
N ASN A 95 11.36 4.54 -25.12
CA ASN A 95 12.54 5.40 -25.30
C ASN A 95 13.58 5.25 -24.15
N VAL A 96 14.35 4.16 -24.12
CA VAL A 96 15.60 4.09 -23.32
C VAL A 96 16.58 5.22 -23.66
N ASN A 97 16.50 5.76 -24.88
CA ASN A 97 17.29 6.92 -25.33
C ASN A 97 17.11 8.18 -24.45
N ASN A 98 16.01 8.28 -23.70
CA ASN A 98 15.80 9.42 -22.81
C ASN A 98 16.72 9.40 -21.60
N VAL A 99 17.20 8.23 -21.14
CA VAL A 99 18.14 8.16 -20.00
C VAL A 99 19.45 8.84 -20.39
N GLU A 100 19.96 8.58 -21.60
CA GLU A 100 21.14 9.27 -22.11
C GLU A 100 20.93 10.77 -22.25
N LEU A 101 19.73 11.21 -22.68
CA LEU A 101 19.38 12.63 -22.74
C LEU A 101 19.41 13.31 -21.36
N TYR A 102 18.98 12.62 -20.29
CA TYR A 102 18.99 13.18 -18.94
C TYR A 102 20.37 13.15 -18.28
N PHE A 103 21.18 12.13 -18.55
CA PHE A 103 22.45 11.89 -17.85
C PHE A 103 23.70 12.19 -18.69
N GLY A 104 23.54 12.54 -19.97
CA GLY A 104 24.64 12.79 -20.89
C GLY A 104 25.48 11.55 -21.25
N ARG A 105 25.01 10.35 -20.90
CA ARG A 105 25.61 9.05 -21.25
C ARG A 105 24.60 7.92 -21.19
N ALA A 106 24.83 6.86 -21.96
CA ALA A 106 24.08 5.62 -21.84
C ALA A 106 24.25 4.97 -20.45
N ALA A 107 23.18 4.33 -19.95
CA ALA A 107 23.23 3.57 -18.71
C ALA A 107 24.04 2.29 -18.89
N ASP A 108 24.83 1.94 -17.86
CA ASP A 108 25.62 0.69 -17.85
C ASP A 108 24.72 -0.55 -17.75
N SER A 109 23.54 -0.42 -17.13
CA SER A 109 22.55 -1.49 -16.99
C SER A 109 21.16 -0.88 -16.85
N ILE A 110 20.16 -1.55 -17.44
CA ILE A 110 18.75 -1.20 -17.33
C ILE A 110 18.00 -2.49 -17.05
N ALA A 111 17.18 -2.49 -16.00
CA ALA A 111 16.37 -3.63 -15.62
C ALA A 111 14.97 -3.17 -15.21
N PHE A 112 14.00 -4.08 -15.28
CA PHE A 112 12.62 -3.84 -14.90
C PHE A 112 12.01 -5.09 -14.28
N GLU A 113 11.27 -4.91 -13.18
CA GLU A 113 10.44 -5.93 -12.56
C GLU A 113 9.18 -5.24 -12.02
N GLY A 114 8.01 -5.89 -12.17
CA GLY A 114 6.73 -5.33 -11.76
C GLY A 114 6.55 -5.27 -10.25
N LYS A 115 6.93 -6.33 -9.54
CA LYS A 115 6.80 -6.46 -8.08
C LYS A 115 8.03 -7.07 -7.40
N PRO A 116 9.19 -6.40 -7.42
CA PRO A 116 10.38 -6.96 -6.79
C PRO A 116 10.36 -6.79 -5.27
N SER A 117 11.01 -7.73 -4.62
CA SER A 117 11.32 -7.71 -3.19
C SER A 117 12.72 -7.20 -2.87
N LEU A 118 13.62 -7.37 -3.86
CA LEU A 118 15.03 -7.08 -3.77
C LEU A 118 15.53 -6.66 -5.15
N LEU A 119 16.35 -5.62 -5.16
CA LEU A 119 17.20 -5.21 -6.28
C LEU A 119 18.67 -5.34 -5.84
N LYS A 120 19.46 -6.11 -6.59
CA LYS A 120 20.90 -6.26 -6.37
C LYS A 120 21.69 -5.34 -7.30
N LEU A 121 22.62 -4.59 -6.73
CA LEU A 121 23.51 -3.68 -7.43
C LEU A 121 24.97 -4.13 -7.30
N PRO A 122 25.78 -4.03 -8.37
CA PRO A 122 25.52 -3.27 -9.61
C PRO A 122 24.84 -4.06 -10.74
N ALA A 123 24.61 -5.37 -10.58
CA ALA A 123 24.10 -6.23 -11.65
C ALA A 123 22.68 -5.88 -12.16
N ALA A 124 21.95 -5.04 -11.43
CA ALA A 124 20.56 -4.66 -11.72
C ALA A 124 19.62 -5.89 -11.76
N GLU A 125 19.87 -6.86 -10.88
CA GLU A 125 19.08 -8.10 -10.80
C GLU A 125 17.96 -7.95 -9.79
N PHE A 126 16.76 -8.41 -10.15
CA PHE A 126 15.60 -8.40 -9.27
C PHE A 126 15.30 -9.79 -8.73
N GLU A 127 14.88 -9.86 -7.48
CA GLU A 127 14.26 -11.06 -6.90
C GLU A 127 12.85 -10.77 -6.42
N THR A 128 11.94 -11.70 -6.70
CA THR A 128 10.57 -11.69 -6.19
C THR A 128 10.47 -12.67 -5.02
N GLN A 129 9.72 -12.33 -3.97
CA GLN A 129 9.46 -13.31 -2.92
C GLN A 129 8.43 -14.33 -3.37
N LYS A 130 8.66 -15.59 -2.96
CA LYS A 130 7.61 -16.59 -2.97
C LYS A 130 6.57 -16.23 -1.92
N ARG A 131 5.31 -16.39 -2.30
CA ARG A 131 4.18 -16.22 -1.39
C ARG A 131 4.34 -17.14 -0.17
N LEU A 132 4.20 -16.58 1.03
CA LEU A 132 4.17 -17.35 2.26
C LEU A 132 2.79 -17.99 2.48
N ASP A 133 2.77 -19.08 3.24
CA ASP A 133 1.53 -19.66 3.73
C ASP A 133 0.84 -18.68 4.71
N ALA A 134 -0.48 -18.67 4.71
CA ALA A 134 -1.28 -17.75 5.50
C ALA A 134 -2.29 -18.50 6.36
N GLU A 135 -2.35 -18.17 7.65
CA GLU A 135 -3.23 -18.82 8.62
C GLU A 135 -4.64 -18.21 8.60
N THR A 136 -4.74 -16.90 8.34
CA THR A 136 -6.00 -16.16 8.33
C THR A 136 -6.36 -15.64 6.94
N TYR A 137 -7.63 -15.29 6.69
CA TYR A 137 -8.02 -14.63 5.45
C TYR A 137 -7.34 -13.26 5.30
N ALA A 138 -7.27 -12.47 6.37
CA ALA A 138 -6.62 -11.16 6.34
C ALA A 138 -5.14 -11.27 5.95
N GLU A 139 -4.41 -12.21 6.57
CA GLU A 139 -3.02 -12.49 6.21
C GLU A 139 -2.89 -13.01 4.76
N ARG A 140 -3.81 -13.87 4.32
CA ARG A 140 -3.84 -14.37 2.94
C ARG A 140 -4.01 -13.24 1.93
N GLN A 141 -4.79 -12.22 2.26
CA GLN A 141 -4.98 -11.03 1.43
C GLN A 141 -3.71 -10.17 1.40
N ILE A 142 -2.99 -10.01 2.52
CA ILE A 142 -1.67 -9.36 2.53
C ILE A 142 -0.76 -10.07 1.52
N TYR A 143 -0.53 -11.38 1.65
CA TYR A 143 0.37 -12.11 0.74
C TYR A 143 -0.16 -12.25 -0.69
N MET A 144 -1.45 -12.01 -0.93
CA MET A 144 -2.01 -11.97 -2.28
C MET A 144 -1.60 -10.71 -3.04
N TYR A 145 -1.64 -9.55 -2.38
CA TYR A 145 -1.33 -8.26 -3.00
C TYR A 145 0.13 -7.85 -2.81
N HIS A 146 0.70 -8.24 -1.68
CA HIS A 146 2.04 -7.92 -1.18
C HIS A 146 2.76 -9.21 -0.73
N PRO A 147 3.32 -10.00 -1.68
CA PRO A 147 3.98 -11.27 -1.37
C PRO A 147 5.09 -11.16 -0.32
N GLY A 148 5.77 -10.02 -0.23
CA GLY A 148 6.80 -9.72 0.76
C GLY A 148 6.26 -9.39 2.15
N GLY A 149 4.93 -9.36 2.31
CA GLY A 149 4.23 -9.18 3.57
C GLY A 149 4.08 -7.70 3.95
N PHE A 150 4.22 -7.43 5.24
CA PHE A 150 4.10 -6.10 5.83
C PHE A 150 5.30 -5.78 6.72
N ARG A 151 5.77 -4.54 6.70
CA ARG A 151 6.87 -4.07 7.56
C ARG A 151 6.59 -2.72 8.18
N VAL A 152 6.90 -2.63 9.47
CA VAL A 152 6.94 -1.38 10.21
C VAL A 152 8.32 -0.76 10.06
N ILE A 153 8.36 0.51 9.64
CA ILE A 153 9.53 1.34 9.48
C ILE A 153 9.36 2.58 10.34
N ASP A 154 10.44 2.99 11.01
CA ASP A 154 10.51 4.27 11.72
C ASP A 154 10.52 5.42 10.71
N ALA A 155 9.54 6.33 10.81
CA ALA A 155 9.43 7.50 9.95
C ALA A 155 10.69 8.39 9.98
N LYS A 156 11.44 8.42 11.09
CA LYS A 156 12.69 9.19 11.18
C LYS A 156 13.85 8.56 10.42
N SER A 157 13.73 7.28 10.06
CA SER A 157 14.75 6.54 9.31
C SER A 157 14.64 6.71 7.79
N VAL A 158 13.58 7.36 7.30
CA VAL A 158 13.35 7.57 5.88
C VAL A 158 13.62 9.03 5.50
N VAL A 159 14.13 9.21 4.28
CA VAL A 159 14.28 10.50 3.62
C VAL A 159 13.27 10.56 2.49
N SER A 160 12.43 11.59 2.46
CA SER A 160 11.43 11.83 1.41
C SER A 160 11.37 13.32 1.07
N ALA A 161 10.92 13.64 -0.14
CA ALA A 161 10.69 15.03 -0.57
C ALA A 161 9.28 15.55 -0.28
N VAL A 162 8.39 14.69 0.23
CA VAL A 162 7.04 15.06 0.66
C VAL A 162 6.83 14.65 2.12
N PRO A 163 5.79 15.17 2.80
CA PRO A 163 5.50 14.77 4.17
C PRO A 163 5.33 13.25 4.31
N VAL A 164 5.98 12.69 5.33
CA VAL A 164 5.79 11.31 5.76
C VAL A 164 4.59 11.26 6.68
N LEU A 165 3.62 10.40 6.38
CA LEU A 165 2.40 10.24 7.14
C LEU A 165 2.46 8.93 7.94
N GLU A 166 2.10 9.02 9.22
CA GLU A 166 2.01 7.89 10.16
C GLU A 166 0.53 7.71 10.55
N PRO A 167 -0.25 6.91 9.79
CA PRO A 167 -1.67 6.76 10.05
C PRO A 167 -1.93 6.06 11.39
N GLU A 168 -3.03 6.41 12.06
CA GLU A 168 -3.44 5.79 13.34
C GLU A 168 -3.67 4.27 13.22
N THR A 169 -4.08 3.80 12.03
CA THR A 169 -4.18 2.38 11.67
C THR A 169 -3.34 2.09 10.43
N TYR A 170 -2.74 0.90 10.37
CA TYR A 170 -1.92 0.55 9.21
C TYR A 170 -2.73 0.57 7.90
N PRO A 171 -2.10 0.90 6.77
CA PRO A 171 -2.80 0.94 5.49
C PRO A 171 -3.26 -0.45 5.04
N GLN A 172 -4.32 -0.47 4.23
CA GLN A 172 -4.79 -1.64 3.49
C GLN A 172 -5.01 -2.89 4.36
N GLU A 173 -4.68 -4.07 3.83
CA GLU A 173 -4.82 -5.35 4.50
C GLU A 173 -4.03 -5.46 5.81
N ALA A 174 -2.94 -4.69 6.00
CA ALA A 174 -2.21 -4.68 7.27
C ALA A 174 -3.06 -4.11 8.42
N GLY A 175 -3.80 -3.02 8.16
CA GLY A 175 -4.75 -2.49 9.15
C GLY A 175 -5.91 -3.44 9.42
N LEU A 176 -6.41 -4.12 8.39
CA LEU A 176 -7.44 -5.15 8.59
C LEU A 176 -6.94 -6.29 9.48
N PHE A 177 -5.71 -6.76 9.22
CA PHE A 177 -5.09 -7.81 10.02
C PHE A 177 -4.93 -7.39 11.49
N GLU A 178 -4.50 -6.14 11.75
CA GLU A 178 -4.44 -5.57 13.09
C GLU A 178 -5.82 -5.54 13.78
N LEU A 179 -6.85 -5.07 13.07
CA LEU A 179 -8.21 -5.01 13.59
C LEU A 179 -8.79 -6.41 13.87
N VAL A 180 -8.51 -7.40 13.02
CA VAL A 180 -8.90 -8.80 13.25
C VAL A 180 -8.18 -9.35 14.48
N LYS A 181 -6.86 -9.15 14.57
CA LYS A 181 -6.03 -9.65 15.68
C LYS A 181 -6.47 -9.05 17.02
N SER A 182 -6.88 -7.79 17.03
CA SER A 182 -7.40 -7.14 18.25
C SER A 182 -8.83 -7.55 18.60
N GLY A 183 -9.55 -8.24 17.69
CA GLY A 183 -10.96 -8.61 17.83
C GLY A 183 -11.94 -7.45 17.56
N ALA A 184 -11.46 -6.32 17.04
CA ALA A 184 -12.30 -5.16 16.73
C ALA A 184 -13.16 -5.37 15.48
N ILE A 185 -12.69 -6.24 14.57
CA ILE A 185 -13.47 -6.79 13.47
C ILE A 185 -13.28 -8.30 13.41
N ARG A 186 -14.19 -9.00 12.72
CA ARG A 186 -14.04 -10.42 12.41
C ARG A 186 -14.79 -10.81 11.16
N GLU A 187 -14.39 -11.91 10.53
CA GLU A 187 -15.18 -12.49 9.44
C GLU A 187 -16.53 -13.00 9.96
N PRO A 188 -17.61 -12.86 9.18
CA PRO A 188 -18.88 -13.48 9.51
C PRO A 188 -18.77 -15.01 9.40
N LYS A 189 -19.38 -15.73 10.34
CA LYS A 189 -19.54 -17.19 10.23
C LYS A 189 -20.48 -17.52 9.08
N ARG A 190 -20.38 -18.73 8.55
CA ARG A 190 -21.29 -19.21 7.49
C ARG A 190 -22.76 -19.05 7.93
N GLY A 191 -23.54 -18.31 7.14
CA GLY A 191 -24.96 -18.04 7.40
C GLY A 191 -25.26 -16.98 8.47
N GLU A 192 -24.24 -16.44 9.15
CA GLU A 192 -24.44 -15.46 10.23
C GLU A 192 -25.11 -14.18 9.74
N VAL A 193 -24.64 -13.63 8.61
CA VAL A 193 -25.23 -12.40 8.04
C VAL A 193 -26.70 -12.60 7.69
N ALA A 194 -27.04 -13.75 7.08
CA ALA A 194 -28.43 -14.06 6.74
C ALA A 194 -29.31 -14.15 8.00
N LYS A 195 -28.80 -14.79 9.06
CA LYS A 195 -29.48 -14.86 10.35
C LYS A 195 -29.69 -13.48 10.97
N LEU A 196 -28.65 -12.65 11.02
CA LEU A 196 -28.74 -11.28 11.54
C LEU A 196 -29.80 -10.44 10.82
N ILE A 197 -29.93 -10.61 9.50
CA ILE A 197 -30.94 -9.91 8.71
C ILE A 197 -32.34 -10.46 8.95
N GLU A 198 -32.49 -11.76 9.16
CA GLU A 198 -33.78 -12.35 9.52
C GLU A 198 -34.23 -11.93 10.92
N ASP A 199 -33.33 -11.95 11.89
CA ASP A 199 -33.58 -11.46 13.25
C ASP A 199 -34.00 -9.98 13.21
N LEU A 200 -33.33 -9.15 12.40
CA LEU A 200 -33.72 -7.76 12.15
C LEU A 200 -35.09 -7.65 11.48
N ARG A 201 -35.39 -8.51 10.49
CA ARG A 201 -36.68 -8.51 9.77
C ARG A 201 -37.85 -8.80 10.70
N GLN A 202 -37.66 -9.69 11.68
CA GLN A 202 -38.69 -9.99 12.67
C GLN A 202 -38.94 -8.81 13.62
N GLN A 203 -37.91 -8.00 13.89
CA GLN A 203 -38.01 -6.83 14.79
C GLN A 203 -38.49 -5.56 14.07
N ASP A 204 -37.98 -5.32 12.86
CA ASP A 204 -38.24 -4.13 12.04
C ASP A 204 -38.14 -4.49 10.54
N PRO A 205 -39.25 -4.94 9.92
CA PRO A 205 -39.26 -5.36 8.52
C PRO A 205 -38.82 -4.25 7.55
N SER A 206 -39.14 -2.99 7.88
CA SER A 206 -38.82 -1.84 7.03
C SER A 206 -37.31 -1.60 6.95
N LYS A 207 -36.62 -1.64 8.09
CA LYS A 207 -35.16 -1.53 8.15
C LYS A 207 -34.47 -2.73 7.54
N ALA A 208 -35.00 -3.93 7.75
CA ALA A 208 -34.43 -5.13 7.15
C ALA A 208 -34.41 -5.07 5.62
N ASN A 209 -35.46 -4.51 5.00
CA ASN A 209 -35.48 -4.31 3.54
C ASN A 209 -34.41 -3.31 3.10
N ASP A 210 -34.26 -2.18 3.81
CA ASP A 210 -33.21 -1.19 3.53
C ASP A 210 -31.80 -1.80 3.62
N VAL A 211 -31.51 -2.48 4.73
CA VAL A 211 -30.21 -3.12 4.97
C VAL A 211 -29.94 -4.24 3.98
N SER A 212 -30.91 -5.13 3.73
CA SER A 212 -30.73 -6.26 2.81
C SER A 212 -30.42 -5.84 1.36
N SER A 213 -30.97 -4.71 0.91
CA SER A 213 -30.69 -4.17 -0.43
C SER A 213 -29.27 -3.63 -0.60
N ARG A 214 -28.54 -3.40 0.50
CA ARG A 214 -27.16 -2.88 0.51
C ARG A 214 -26.11 -3.96 0.82
N ILE A 215 -26.52 -5.13 1.29
CA ILE A 215 -25.61 -6.20 1.70
C ILE A 215 -25.48 -7.22 0.58
N PHE A 216 -24.60 -6.92 -0.38
CA PHE A 216 -24.08 -7.92 -1.32
C PHE A 216 -22.67 -8.29 -0.89
N SER A 217 -22.53 -9.43 -0.18
CA SER A 217 -21.29 -9.93 0.46
C SER A 217 -20.73 -9.02 1.56
N VAL A 218 -20.58 -9.55 2.78
CA VAL A 218 -19.91 -8.86 3.89
C VAL A 218 -18.56 -9.51 4.11
N ASN A 219 -17.48 -8.72 4.14
CA ASN A 219 -16.15 -9.22 4.46
C ASN A 219 -15.94 -9.28 5.97
N TYR A 220 -16.35 -8.23 6.69
CA TYR A 220 -16.11 -8.11 8.13
C TYR A 220 -17.32 -7.58 8.88
N LEU A 221 -17.52 -8.10 10.10
CA LEU A 221 -18.39 -7.54 11.12
C LEU A 221 -17.57 -6.65 12.03
N ILE A 222 -18.01 -5.40 12.25
CA ILE A 222 -17.38 -4.46 13.18
C ILE A 222 -18.07 -4.60 14.54
N THR A 223 -17.28 -4.92 15.57
CA THR A 223 -17.78 -5.31 16.91
C THR A 223 -17.61 -4.21 17.96
N ARG A 224 -16.80 -3.19 17.68
CA ARG A 224 -16.58 -2.02 18.55
C ARG A 224 -16.06 -0.84 17.72
N GLU A 225 -15.86 0.31 18.35
CA GLU A 225 -15.30 1.50 17.71
C GLU A 225 -13.94 1.21 17.07
N ILE A 226 -13.74 1.67 15.83
CA ILE A 226 -12.51 1.52 15.06
C ILE A 226 -12.24 2.75 14.19
N ILE A 227 -11.01 2.80 13.68
CA ILE A 227 -10.63 3.61 12.54
C ILE A 227 -10.41 2.66 11.37
N LEU A 228 -11.02 2.95 10.24
CA LEU A 228 -10.84 2.15 9.03
C LEU A 228 -9.40 2.33 8.51
N PRO A 229 -8.75 1.24 8.05
CA PRO A 229 -7.45 1.33 7.40
C PRO A 229 -7.48 2.32 6.23
N PRO A 230 -6.49 3.20 6.07
CA PRO A 230 -6.39 4.04 4.88
C PRO A 230 -6.03 3.21 3.63
N ALA A 231 -6.11 3.86 2.47
CA ALA A 231 -5.73 3.30 1.17
C ALA A 231 -6.53 2.06 0.70
N MET A 232 -7.78 1.95 1.13
CA MET A 232 -8.72 0.86 0.78
C MET A 232 -9.40 1.06 -0.59
N PHE A 233 -8.61 1.31 -1.64
CA PHE A 233 -9.09 1.58 -3.01
C PHE A 233 -8.85 0.41 -3.97
N GLY A 234 -9.56 0.38 -5.09
CA GLY A 234 -9.37 -0.62 -6.16
C GLY A 234 -9.60 -2.06 -5.67
N GLY A 235 -8.65 -2.96 -5.94
CA GLY A 235 -8.72 -4.38 -5.52
C GLY A 235 -8.74 -4.60 -4.01
N HIS A 236 -8.44 -3.57 -3.23
CA HIS A 236 -8.39 -3.64 -1.76
C HIS A 236 -9.74 -3.38 -1.10
N LEU A 237 -10.79 -2.98 -1.84
CA LEU A 237 -12.09 -2.64 -1.26
C LEU A 237 -12.64 -3.75 -0.36
N LYS A 238 -13.31 -3.37 0.74
CA LYS A 238 -13.99 -4.28 1.66
C LYS A 238 -15.36 -3.74 2.06
N ARG A 239 -16.25 -4.66 2.41
CA ARG A 239 -17.59 -4.38 2.89
C ARG A 239 -17.69 -4.74 4.36
N PHE A 240 -18.15 -3.78 5.16
CA PHE A 240 -18.25 -3.89 6.61
C PHE A 240 -19.72 -3.83 7.03
N LEU A 241 -20.09 -4.70 7.96
CA LEU A 241 -21.37 -4.63 8.67
C LEU A 241 -21.13 -4.22 10.12
N VAL A 242 -21.61 -3.05 10.50
CA VAL A 242 -21.52 -2.53 11.87
C VAL A 242 -22.63 -3.15 12.71
N LEU A 243 -22.25 -3.81 13.79
CA LEU A 243 -23.21 -4.46 14.70
C LEU A 243 -23.99 -3.42 15.54
N PRO A 244 -25.18 -3.77 16.04
CA PRO A 244 -26.01 -2.86 16.82
C PRO A 244 -25.27 -2.30 18.04
N GLY A 245 -25.45 -1.00 18.29
CA GLY A 245 -24.81 -0.30 19.41
C GLY A 245 -23.34 0.09 19.18
N VAL A 246 -22.74 -0.31 18.06
CA VAL A 246 -21.38 0.10 17.71
C VAL A 246 -21.39 1.51 17.07
N PRO A 247 -20.49 2.42 17.49
CA PRO A 247 -20.34 3.74 16.87
C PRO A 247 -19.97 3.68 15.39
N GLU A 248 -20.19 4.78 14.66
CA GLU A 248 -19.73 4.88 13.27
C GLU A 248 -18.19 4.79 13.20
N PRO A 249 -17.63 3.91 12.35
CA PRO A 249 -16.19 3.88 12.13
C PRO A 249 -15.65 5.23 11.68
N ARG A 250 -14.49 5.64 12.24
CA ARG A 250 -13.73 6.79 11.75
C ARG A 250 -12.91 6.40 10.52
N GLY A 251 -12.43 7.39 9.77
CA GLY A 251 -11.57 7.19 8.60
C GLY A 251 -12.35 7.00 7.30
N ASP A 252 -11.62 6.83 6.20
CA ASP A 252 -12.15 6.70 4.83
C ASP A 252 -12.12 5.22 4.41
N VAL A 253 -13.28 4.67 4.02
CA VAL A 253 -13.38 3.28 3.54
C VAL A 253 -12.88 3.12 2.09
N GLY A 254 -12.51 4.22 1.43
CA GLY A 254 -12.12 4.27 0.03
C GLY A 254 -13.26 3.84 -0.89
N HIS A 255 -13.03 2.82 -1.71
CA HIS A 255 -14.08 2.23 -2.56
C HIS A 255 -14.88 1.12 -1.85
N GLY A 256 -14.63 0.90 -0.55
CA GLY A 256 -15.41 -0.02 0.26
C GLY A 256 -16.79 0.52 0.64
N CYS A 257 -17.48 -0.24 1.47
CA CYS A 257 -18.84 0.08 1.92
C CYS A 257 -19.01 -0.25 3.39
N VAL A 258 -19.72 0.62 4.12
CA VAL A 258 -20.07 0.44 5.53
C VAL A 258 -21.59 0.43 5.64
N VAL A 259 -22.14 -0.67 6.12
CA VAL A 259 -23.58 -0.82 6.37
C VAL A 259 -23.80 -1.00 7.87
N PHE A 260 -24.79 -0.30 8.44
CA PHE A 260 -25.18 -0.52 9.82
C PHE A 260 -26.34 -1.51 9.89
N LEU A 261 -26.23 -2.51 10.75
CA LEU A 261 -27.31 -3.50 10.92
C LEU A 261 -28.59 -2.85 11.48
N ASP A 262 -28.46 -1.75 12.24
CA ASP A 262 -29.60 -1.01 12.78
C ASP A 262 -30.28 -0.06 11.76
N GLY A 263 -29.86 -0.09 10.49
CA GLY A 263 -30.44 0.71 9.41
C GLY A 263 -29.97 2.16 9.35
N ARG A 264 -29.04 2.59 10.21
CA ARG A 264 -28.41 3.91 10.09
C ARG A 264 -27.65 4.03 8.76
N ARG A 265 -27.67 5.24 8.18
CA ARG A 265 -26.82 5.58 7.02
C ARG A 265 -25.42 5.92 7.50
N SER A 266 -24.41 5.48 6.76
CA SER A 266 -23.04 5.93 6.98
C SER A 266 -22.83 7.30 6.35
N ASN A 267 -22.11 8.16 7.06
CA ASN A 267 -21.56 9.41 6.52
C ASN A 267 -20.18 9.20 5.89
N ASN A 268 -19.51 8.09 6.23
CA ASN A 268 -18.11 7.79 5.87
C ASN A 268 -17.97 6.66 4.84
N GLY A 269 -19.09 6.17 4.29
CA GLY A 269 -19.11 5.05 3.34
C GLY A 269 -19.33 5.50 1.89
N GLY A 270 -18.69 4.83 0.93
CA GLY A 270 -19.11 4.88 -0.47
C GLY A 270 -20.56 4.40 -0.64
N HIS A 271 -21.21 4.79 -1.73
CA HIS A 271 -22.56 4.31 -2.04
C HIS A 271 -22.59 2.77 -2.12
N CYS A 272 -23.16 2.16 -1.08
CA CYS A 272 -23.79 0.86 -1.14
C CYS A 272 -25.20 1.05 -1.76
#